data_AF-A0AAU9JSU7-F1
#
_entry.id   AF-A0AAU9JSU7-F1
#
_cell.length_a   1.000
_cell.length_b   1.000
_cell.length_c   1.000
_cell.angle_alpha   90.00
_cell.angle_beta   90.00
_cell.angle_gamma   90.00
#
_symmetry.space_group_name_H-M   'P 1'
#
loop_
_entity.id
_entity.type
_entity.pdbx_description
1 polymer ?
#
loop_
_entity_poly.entity_id
_entity_poly.type
_entity_poly.pdbx_seq_one_letter_code
_entity_poly.pdbx_strand_id
1 'polypeptide(L)'
;MRKFKNSENYSKETSFFVLNGYGEAFEYSYNSLYDVISCQKSAILNFKTEIFSLLLLGVLLLSLGIFIMAPFCYAVIKTENILWNNTRKFAYKYYKDLKQSCLSRLSNIHSQPETEANSQPRSNKPLIFKSYWKYIWRIGLFSLTTSIFCIINITYFYEKCAEYVYNRPEVTEALINSQVLFTTLSTWTTEAGMKNSIFSLSKQLTYGCPFGDPENNLEDVIFRIKKSQKAFRDSKYSSILPESFKKPFFEYDGDCEVDVHRYGIHAGGELSILDAYLIAQFEGNSMNEWLPLMYSLQELDGDYNIFIKEYNQYSQNVIDDEMNIIIGVLAIYIITSIIMYLSLYLVFFRSEKKYLMKINSMLQIMPEKVIAKQNDL
;
A
#
# COMPACT_ATOMS: atom_id res chain seq x y z
N MET A 1 -54.72 -35.51 12.34
CA MET A 1 -55.19 -35.14 10.99
C MET A 1 -56.48 -34.33 11.08
N ARG A 2 -56.39 -33.01 11.22
CA ARG A 2 -57.51 -32.10 10.98
C ARG A 2 -57.41 -31.66 9.53
N LYS A 3 -58.42 -32.00 8.71
CA LYS A 3 -58.55 -31.50 7.35
C LYS A 3 -58.83 -30.01 7.42
N PHE A 4 -57.84 -29.19 7.09
CA PHE A 4 -58.05 -27.76 6.88
C PHE A 4 -58.80 -27.59 5.56
N LYS A 5 -60.03 -27.09 5.67
CA LYS A 5 -60.90 -26.70 4.57
C LYS A 5 -61.03 -25.18 4.65
N ASN A 6 -60.15 -24.46 3.96
CA ASN A 6 -60.41 -23.14 3.35
C ASN A 6 -59.16 -22.69 2.61
N SER A 7 -59.21 -22.79 1.28
CA SER A 7 -58.12 -22.55 0.33
C SER A 7 -58.01 -21.09 -0.14
N GLU A 8 -58.63 -20.13 0.56
CA GLU A 8 -58.64 -18.71 0.13
C GLU A 8 -57.81 -17.76 1.00
N ASN A 9 -57.46 -18.13 2.25
CA ASN A 9 -56.64 -17.27 3.13
C ASN A 9 -55.14 -17.57 3.05
N TYR A 10 -54.74 -18.76 2.61
CA TYR A 10 -53.33 -19.13 2.57
C TYR A 10 -52.55 -18.27 1.56
N SER A 11 -53.15 -18.00 0.39
CA SER A 11 -52.56 -17.13 -0.64
C SER A 11 -52.41 -15.69 -0.16
N LYS A 12 -53.43 -15.12 0.50
CA LYS A 12 -53.35 -13.74 1.04
C LYS A 12 -52.33 -13.61 2.15
N GLU A 13 -52.20 -14.60 3.04
CA GLU A 13 -51.20 -14.59 4.12
C GLU A 13 -49.79 -14.83 3.60
N THR A 14 -49.59 -15.75 2.64
CA THR A 14 -48.27 -15.92 2.00
C THR A 14 -47.87 -14.69 1.18
N SER A 15 -48.81 -14.07 0.47
CA SER A 15 -48.55 -12.81 -0.23
C SER A 15 -48.20 -11.72 0.77
N PHE A 16 -48.92 -11.58 1.89
CA PHE A 16 -48.59 -10.60 2.94
C PHE A 16 -47.20 -10.84 3.55
N PHE A 17 -46.79 -12.09 3.78
CA PHE A 17 -45.46 -12.43 4.30
C PHE A 17 -44.35 -12.23 3.27
N VAL A 18 -44.59 -12.53 2.00
CA VAL A 18 -43.64 -12.25 0.91
C VAL A 18 -43.54 -10.73 0.68
N LEU A 19 -44.65 -10.00 0.74
CA LEU A 19 -44.70 -8.56 0.44
C LEU A 19 -44.11 -7.70 1.56
N ASN A 20 -44.38 -8.01 2.83
CA ASN A 20 -43.71 -7.33 3.95
C ASN A 20 -42.29 -7.85 4.19
N GLY A 21 -42.06 -9.15 3.94
CA GLY A 21 -40.76 -9.77 4.11
C GLY A 21 -39.73 -9.27 3.10
N TYR A 22 -40.07 -9.10 1.83
CA TYR A 22 -39.11 -8.68 0.82
C TYR A 22 -38.75 -7.20 0.88
N GLY A 23 -39.67 -6.30 1.23
CA GLY A 23 -39.38 -4.86 1.33
C GLY A 23 -38.39 -4.56 2.45
N GLU A 24 -38.75 -4.93 3.69
CA GLU A 24 -37.90 -4.71 4.87
C GLU A 24 -36.61 -5.56 4.81
N ALA A 25 -36.65 -6.81 4.32
CA ALA A 25 -35.43 -7.61 4.20
C ALA A 25 -34.50 -7.12 3.09
N PHE A 26 -35.02 -6.57 2.00
CA PHE A 26 -34.21 -5.95 0.95
C PHE A 26 -33.57 -4.67 1.45
N GLU A 27 -34.33 -3.79 2.12
CA GLU A 27 -33.78 -2.58 2.74
C GLU A 27 -32.72 -2.93 3.80
N TYR A 28 -32.98 -3.93 4.64
CA TYR A 28 -32.03 -4.42 5.62
C TYR A 28 -30.77 -5.01 4.97
N SER A 29 -30.93 -5.78 3.89
CA SER A 29 -29.80 -6.37 3.14
C SER A 29 -29.00 -5.31 2.40
N TYR A 30 -29.65 -4.30 1.82
CA TYR A 30 -29.01 -3.17 1.16
C TYR A 30 -28.23 -2.31 2.18
N ASN A 31 -28.83 -1.98 3.32
CA ASN A 31 -28.15 -1.26 4.40
C ASN A 31 -26.98 -2.08 4.97
N SER A 32 -27.16 -3.40 5.14
CA SER A 32 -26.08 -4.29 5.57
C SER A 32 -24.93 -4.33 4.57
N LEU A 33 -25.23 -4.34 3.27
CA LEU A 33 -24.22 -4.31 2.21
C LEU A 33 -23.48 -2.96 2.20
N TYR A 34 -24.19 -1.84 2.36
CA TYR A 34 -23.59 -0.52 2.51
C TYR A 34 -22.69 -0.43 3.75
N ASP A 35 -23.12 -0.99 4.88
CA ASP A 35 -22.35 -1.04 6.11
C ASP A 35 -21.08 -1.90 5.94
N VAL A 36 -21.16 -3.05 5.24
CA VAL A 36 -19.99 -3.87 4.91
C VAL A 36 -18.99 -3.10 4.05
N ILE A 37 -19.47 -2.38 3.03
CA ILE A 37 -18.61 -1.58 2.14
C ILE A 37 -17.96 -0.44 2.90
N SER A 38 -18.73 0.30 3.71
CA SER A 38 -18.20 1.40 4.52
C SER A 38 -17.20 0.90 5.56
N CYS A 39 -17.45 -0.27 6.17
CA CYS A 39 -16.54 -0.94 7.08
C CYS A 39 -15.23 -1.34 6.37
N GLN A 40 -15.30 -1.92 5.17
CA GLN A 40 -14.11 -2.27 4.39
C GLN A 40 -13.30 -1.02 4.03
N LYS A 41 -13.95 0.05 3.54
CA LYS A 41 -13.26 1.32 3.24
C LYS A 41 -12.62 1.92 4.49
N SER A 42 -13.33 1.93 5.62
CA SER A 42 -12.80 2.41 6.89
C SER A 42 -11.61 1.57 7.36
N ALA A 43 -11.68 0.24 7.24
CA ALA A 43 -10.59 -0.66 7.57
C ALA A 43 -9.34 -0.37 6.72
N ILE A 44 -9.49 -0.08 5.43
CA ILE A 44 -8.39 0.28 4.53
C ILE A 44 -7.77 1.62 4.91
N LEU A 45 -8.59 2.62 5.26
CA LEU A 45 -8.11 3.92 5.74
C LEU A 45 -7.41 3.81 7.09
N ASN A 46 -7.91 2.96 8.00
CA ASN A 46 -7.25 2.68 9.27
C ASN A 46 -5.91 1.98 9.04
N PHE A 47 -5.87 0.98 8.16
CA PHE A 47 -4.64 0.28 7.78
C PHE A 47 -3.60 1.23 7.18
N LYS A 48 -4.03 2.23 6.37
CA LYS A 48 -3.17 3.32 5.89
C LYS A 48 -2.55 4.12 7.01
N THR A 49 -3.36 4.48 7.99
CA THR A 49 -2.92 5.26 9.13
C THR A 49 -1.95 4.46 9.99
N GLU A 50 -2.22 3.18 10.21
CA GLU A 50 -1.35 2.26 10.96
C GLU A 50 0.00 2.06 10.27
N ILE A 51 0.03 1.79 8.96
CA ILE A 51 1.30 1.65 8.21
C ILE A 51 2.11 2.94 8.26
N PHE A 52 1.46 4.08 8.06
CA PHE A 52 2.14 5.37 8.16
C PHE A 52 2.72 5.59 9.57
N SER A 53 1.99 5.20 10.62
CA SER A 53 2.46 5.29 12.00
C SER A 53 3.67 4.37 12.29
N LEU A 54 3.66 3.14 11.76
CA LEU A 54 4.78 2.18 11.86
C LEU A 54 6.03 2.69 11.15
N LEU A 55 5.87 3.30 9.98
CA LEU A 55 6.97 3.92 9.25
C LEU A 55 7.56 5.12 9.98
N LEU A 56 6.69 5.97 10.55
CA LEU A 56 7.13 7.12 11.35
C LEU A 56 7.89 6.65 12.61
N LEU A 57 7.42 5.58 13.26
CA LEU A 57 8.14 4.92 14.34
C LEU A 57 9.52 4.41 13.88
N GLY A 58 9.60 3.78 12.70
CA GLY A 58 10.86 3.31 12.11
C GLY A 58 11.86 4.44 11.86
N VAL A 59 11.40 5.57 11.29
CA VAL A 59 12.23 6.77 11.08
C VAL A 59 12.67 7.37 12.41
N LEU A 60 11.79 7.42 13.42
CA LEU A 60 12.12 7.87 14.77
C LEU A 60 13.22 7.01 15.39
N LEU A 61 13.09 5.68 15.35
CA LEU A 61 14.11 4.76 15.87
C LEU A 61 15.47 4.94 15.17
N LEU A 62 15.49 5.09 13.83
CA LEU A 62 16.71 5.38 13.08
C LEU A 62 17.34 6.71 13.51
N SER A 63 16.53 7.76 13.62
CA SER A 63 17.00 9.09 14.03
C SER A 63 17.57 9.08 15.45
N LEU A 64 16.93 8.35 16.36
CA LEU A 64 17.38 8.19 17.74
C LEU A 64 18.68 7.38 17.80
N GLY A 65 18.80 6.34 16.96
CA GLY A 65 20.05 5.60 16.78
C GLY A 65 21.21 6.50 16.32
N ILE A 66 20.96 7.37 15.33
CA ILE A 66 21.96 8.37 14.88
C ILE A 66 22.29 9.36 16.00
N PHE A 67 21.28 9.82 16.74
CA PHE A 67 21.45 10.76 17.84
C PHE A 67 22.30 10.18 18.99
N ILE A 68 22.17 8.88 19.29
CA ILE A 68 23.01 8.19 20.28
C ILE A 68 24.43 7.95 19.73
N MET A 69 24.55 7.60 18.45
CA MET A 69 25.85 7.30 17.84
C MET A 69 26.72 8.54 17.62
N ALA A 70 26.11 9.72 17.40
CA ALA A 70 26.82 10.98 17.19
C ALA A 70 27.74 11.39 18.37
N PRO A 71 27.29 11.46 19.64
CA PRO A 71 28.16 11.78 20.77
C PRO A 71 29.19 10.68 21.02
N PHE A 72 28.87 9.42 20.76
CA PHE A 72 29.84 8.32 20.86
C PHE A 72 30.98 8.49 19.85
N CYS A 73 30.66 8.79 18.59
CA CYS A 73 31.67 9.09 17.57
C CYS A 73 32.50 10.31 17.97
N TYR A 74 31.88 11.36 18.52
CA TYR A 74 32.60 12.53 19.02
C TYR A 74 33.57 12.18 20.16
N ALA A 75 33.14 11.35 21.12
CA ALA A 75 33.97 10.90 22.24
C ALA A 75 35.18 10.10 21.75
N VAL A 76 34.98 9.13 20.85
CA VAL A 76 36.06 8.32 20.25
C VAL A 76 37.11 9.21 19.58
N ILE A 77 36.67 10.21 18.83
CA ILE A 77 37.55 11.15 18.12
C ILE A 77 38.32 12.05 19.09
N LYS A 78 37.66 12.50 20.17
CA LYS A 78 38.34 13.26 21.22
C LYS A 78 39.44 12.43 21.86
N THR A 79 39.17 11.17 22.20
CA THR A 79 40.18 10.26 22.75
C THR A 79 41.32 10.01 21.77
N GLU A 80 41.05 9.77 20.48
CA GLU A 80 42.07 9.55 19.46
C GLU A 80 42.99 10.77 19.31
N ASN A 81 42.42 11.99 19.28
CA ASN A 81 43.18 13.23 19.23
C ASN A 81 44.05 13.45 20.48
N ILE A 82 43.54 13.13 21.67
CA ILE A 82 44.32 13.21 22.92
C ILE A 82 45.50 12.23 22.85
N LEU A 83 45.24 10.98 22.46
CA LEU A 83 46.24 9.93 22.37
C LEU A 83 47.36 10.30 21.39
N TRP A 84 47.00 10.88 20.24
CA TRP A 84 47.97 11.31 19.24
C TRP A 84 48.80 12.52 19.68
N ASN A 85 48.16 13.51 20.31
CA ASN A 85 48.88 14.66 20.85
C ASN A 85 49.82 14.26 22.00
N ASN A 86 49.43 13.29 22.82
CA ASN A 86 50.29 12.73 23.87
C ASN A 86 51.47 11.97 23.28
N THR A 87 51.22 11.08 22.31
CA THR A 87 52.28 10.35 21.60
C THR A 87 53.29 11.30 20.96
N ARG A 88 52.82 12.40 20.33
CA ARG A 88 53.69 13.44 19.75
C ARG A 88 54.51 14.17 20.82
N LYS A 89 53.89 14.56 21.93
CA LYS A 89 54.60 15.20 23.06
C LYS A 89 55.69 14.30 23.61
N PHE A 90 55.41 13.02 23.81
CA PHE A 90 56.39 12.05 24.29
C PHE A 90 57.50 11.79 23.28
N ALA A 91 57.17 11.58 22.01
CA ALA A 91 58.17 11.40 20.96
C ALA A 91 59.12 12.61 20.85
N TYR A 92 58.59 13.83 20.97
CA TYR A 92 59.41 15.05 20.96
C TYR A 92 60.31 15.16 22.19
N LYS A 93 59.77 14.89 23.38
CA LYS A 93 60.55 14.88 24.63
C LYS A 93 61.67 13.84 24.56
N TYR A 94 61.33 12.62 24.16
CA TYR A 94 62.29 11.53 24.04
C TYR A 94 63.36 11.80 22.97
N TYR A 95 62.98 12.38 21.83
CA TYR A 95 63.95 12.83 20.83
C TYR A 95 64.92 13.87 21.40
N LYS A 96 64.43 14.84 22.19
CA LYS A 96 65.28 15.83 22.86
C LYS A 96 66.23 15.15 23.85
N ASP A 97 65.72 14.25 24.69
CA ASP A 97 66.51 13.52 25.69
C ASP A 97 67.58 12.62 25.03
N LEU A 98 67.23 11.88 23.98
CA LEU A 98 68.17 11.08 23.19
C LEU A 98 69.22 11.94 22.51
N LYS A 99 68.81 13.03 21.85
CA LYS A 99 69.73 13.95 21.19
C LYS A 99 70.72 14.53 22.21
N GLN A 100 70.25 14.95 23.38
CA GLN A 100 71.09 15.48 24.45
C GLN A 100 72.03 14.39 25.01
N SER A 101 71.56 13.16 25.19
CA SER A 101 72.41 12.04 25.63
C SER A 101 73.45 11.64 24.58
N CYS A 102 73.14 11.74 23.29
CA CYS A 102 74.11 11.50 22.22
C CYS A 102 75.13 12.64 22.14
N LEU A 103 74.69 13.89 22.25
CA LEU A 103 75.58 15.06 22.28
C LEU A 103 76.52 15.04 23.48
N SER A 104 76.03 14.69 24.68
CA SER A 104 76.88 14.58 25.86
C SER A 104 77.90 13.45 25.74
N ARG A 105 77.52 12.30 25.17
CA ARG A 105 78.47 11.22 24.84
C ARG A 105 79.51 11.66 23.81
N LEU A 106 79.09 12.39 22.78
CA LEU A 106 79.99 12.90 21.73
C LEU A 106 80.96 13.94 22.28
N SER A 107 80.48 14.86 23.12
CA SER A 107 81.29 15.88 23.80
C SER A 107 82.30 15.24 24.75
N ASN A 108 81.90 14.22 25.53
CA ASN A 108 82.81 13.47 26.40
C ASN A 108 83.92 12.73 25.63
N ILE A 109 83.66 12.27 24.40
CA ILE A 109 84.65 11.56 23.58
C ILE A 109 85.61 12.53 22.89
N HIS A 110 85.13 13.72 22.48
CA HIS A 110 85.90 14.67 21.67
C HIS A 110 86.40 15.91 22.42
N SER A 111 86.13 16.04 23.73
CA SER A 111 86.56 17.16 24.59
C SER A 111 86.25 18.55 24.02
N GLN A 112 85.18 18.67 23.22
CA GLN A 112 84.71 19.94 22.68
C GLN A 112 83.60 20.52 23.57
N PRO A 113 83.59 21.84 23.81
CA PRO A 113 82.54 22.49 24.61
C PRO A 113 81.18 22.33 23.93
N GLU A 114 80.16 22.00 24.73
CA GLU A 114 78.79 21.79 24.28
C GLU A 114 78.29 23.02 23.51
N THR A 115 78.19 22.91 22.18
CA THR A 115 77.55 23.95 21.39
C THR A 115 76.04 23.74 21.51
N GLU A 116 75.33 24.66 22.18
CA GLU A 116 73.88 24.62 22.30
C GLU A 116 73.24 24.66 20.91
N ALA A 117 72.91 23.48 20.38
CA ALA A 117 72.21 23.37 19.13
C ALA A 117 70.78 23.87 19.32
N ASN A 118 70.56 25.16 19.04
CA ASN A 118 69.27 25.83 19.02
C ASN A 118 68.28 25.09 18.13
N SER A 119 67.54 24.14 18.70
CA SER A 119 66.36 23.56 18.06
C SER A 119 65.19 24.47 18.37
N GLN A 120 64.90 25.42 17.47
CA GLN A 120 63.63 26.14 17.52
C GLN A 120 62.48 25.12 17.53
N PRO A 121 61.52 25.21 18.47
CA PRO A 121 60.40 24.29 18.50
C PRO A 121 59.57 24.49 17.24
N ARG A 122 59.57 23.51 16.33
CA ARG A 122 58.60 23.45 15.23
C ARG A 122 57.20 23.44 15.84
N SER A 123 56.47 24.55 15.68
CA SER A 123 55.03 24.77 15.96
C SER A 123 54.35 23.66 16.78
N ASN A 124 54.16 23.94 18.07
CA ASN A 124 53.45 23.09 19.03
C ASN A 124 51.92 23.04 18.81
N LYS A 125 51.42 23.47 17.65
CA LYS A 125 49.99 23.44 17.35
C LYS A 125 49.48 21.99 17.41
N PRO A 126 48.38 21.74 18.14
CA PRO A 126 47.79 20.41 18.21
C PRO A 126 47.36 19.96 16.82
N LEU A 127 47.64 18.70 16.48
CA LEU A 127 47.10 18.10 15.27
C LEU A 127 45.62 17.78 15.56
N ILE A 128 44.73 18.33 14.74
CA ILE A 128 43.30 17.99 14.78
C ILE A 128 43.07 16.95 13.69
N PHE A 129 42.96 15.68 14.06
CA PHE A 129 42.55 14.63 13.14
C PHE A 129 41.05 14.79 12.85
N LYS A 130 40.73 15.23 11.62
CA LYS A 130 39.36 15.28 11.11
C LYS A 130 38.92 13.92 10.54
N SER A 131 39.06 12.84 11.32
CA SER A 131 38.55 11.51 10.92
C SER A 131 37.03 11.39 11.04
N TYR A 132 36.33 12.37 11.63
CA TYR A 132 34.87 12.33 11.86
C TYR A 132 34.07 12.05 10.59
N TRP A 133 34.51 12.59 9.45
CA TRP A 133 33.81 12.41 8.17
C TRP A 133 33.74 10.94 7.76
N LYS A 134 34.73 10.12 8.12
CA LYS A 134 34.73 8.67 7.82
C LYS A 134 33.57 7.95 8.51
N TYR A 135 33.20 8.37 9.72
CA TYR A 135 32.12 7.79 10.49
C TYR A 135 30.76 8.34 10.02
N ILE A 136 30.65 9.67 9.88
CA ILE A 136 29.42 10.35 9.46
C ILE A 136 28.98 9.89 8.07
N TRP A 137 29.89 9.80 7.10
CA TRP A 137 29.55 9.37 5.74
C TRP A 137 28.98 7.94 5.72
N ARG A 138 29.56 7.01 6.47
CA ARG A 138 29.09 5.60 6.49
C ARG A 138 27.71 5.48 7.14
N ILE A 139 27.51 6.12 8.29
CA ILE A 139 26.21 6.19 8.96
C ILE A 139 25.18 6.88 8.05
N GLY A 140 25.58 7.97 7.40
CA GLY A 140 24.77 8.69 6.42
C GLY A 140 24.37 7.83 5.23
N LEU A 141 25.27 7.01 4.70
CA LEU A 141 25.00 6.10 3.59
C LEU A 141 23.93 5.05 3.96
N PHE A 142 24.04 4.45 5.14
CA PHE A 142 23.04 3.49 5.63
C PHE A 142 21.68 4.16 5.90
N SER A 143 21.70 5.36 6.49
CA SER A 143 20.48 6.14 6.69
C SER A 143 19.83 6.51 5.36
N LEU A 144 20.61 6.96 4.37
CA LEU A 144 20.10 7.37 3.06
C LEU A 144 19.48 6.19 2.30
N THR A 145 20.16 5.05 2.26
CA THR A 145 19.65 3.83 1.61
C THR A 145 18.35 3.34 2.26
N THR A 146 18.27 3.39 3.59
CA THR A 146 17.04 3.04 4.33
C THR A 146 15.92 4.03 4.07
N SER A 147 16.20 5.34 4.06
CA SER A 147 15.20 6.36 3.74
C SER A 147 14.66 6.21 2.31
N ILE A 148 15.54 5.95 1.33
CA ILE A 148 15.13 5.71 -0.06
C ILE A 148 14.22 4.48 -0.15
N PHE A 149 14.58 3.39 0.52
CA PHE A 149 13.75 2.19 0.58
C PHE A 149 12.36 2.49 1.17
N CYS A 150 12.29 3.22 2.29
CA CYS A 150 11.01 3.59 2.91
C CYS A 150 10.16 4.48 1.98
N ILE A 151 10.77 5.47 1.32
CA ILE A 151 10.05 6.37 0.40
C ILE A 151 9.45 5.55 -0.76
N ILE A 152 10.25 4.70 -1.40
CA ILE A 152 9.79 3.87 -2.52
C ILE A 152 8.63 2.95 -2.09
N ASN A 153 8.73 2.32 -0.92
CA ASN A 153 7.64 1.50 -0.39
C ASN A 153 6.33 2.27 -0.20
N ILE A 154 6.40 3.50 0.30
CA ILE A 154 5.23 4.34 0.52
C ILE A 154 4.64 4.84 -0.80
N THR A 155 5.46 5.52 -1.60
CA THR A 155 4.95 6.27 -2.77
C THR A 155 4.57 5.37 -3.92
N TYR A 156 5.23 4.22 -4.07
CA TYR A 156 5.00 3.36 -5.22
C TYR A 156 4.10 2.18 -4.89
N PHE A 157 4.47 1.39 -3.89
CA PHE A 157 3.77 0.14 -3.61
C PHE A 157 2.53 0.35 -2.76
N TYR A 158 2.64 1.15 -1.69
CA TYR A 158 1.54 1.36 -0.78
C TYR A 158 0.40 2.15 -1.41
N GLU A 159 0.69 3.25 -2.12
CA GLU A 159 -0.35 4.03 -2.79
C GLU A 159 -1.10 3.23 -3.86
N LYS A 160 -0.38 2.45 -4.68
CA LYS A 160 -1.01 1.59 -5.68
C LYS A 160 -1.86 0.48 -5.07
N CYS A 161 -1.33 -0.25 -4.10
CA CYS A 161 -2.12 -1.28 -3.40
C CYS A 161 -3.36 -0.68 -2.74
N ALA A 162 -3.19 0.46 -2.05
CA ALA A 162 -4.30 1.12 -1.36
C ALA A 162 -5.39 1.57 -2.33
N GLU A 163 -5.04 2.07 -3.52
CA GLU A 163 -6.01 2.48 -4.54
C GLU A 163 -6.83 1.29 -5.06
N TYR A 164 -6.19 0.17 -5.41
CA TYR A 164 -6.88 -1.04 -5.85
C TYR A 164 -7.79 -1.61 -4.77
N VAL A 165 -7.30 -1.70 -3.53
CA VAL A 165 -8.06 -2.27 -2.41
C VAL A 165 -9.22 -1.33 -2.01
N TYR A 166 -9.04 -0.02 -2.07
CA TYR A 166 -10.07 0.97 -1.72
C TYR A 166 -11.22 1.03 -2.74
N ASN A 167 -10.91 0.93 -4.03
CA ASN A 167 -11.92 1.06 -5.09
C ASN A 167 -12.62 -0.27 -5.43
N ARG A 168 -12.03 -1.42 -5.10
CA ARG A 168 -12.61 -2.75 -5.38
C ARG A 168 -14.06 -2.93 -4.88
N PRO A 169 -14.42 -2.55 -3.64
CA PRO A 169 -15.79 -2.70 -3.15
C PRO A 169 -16.80 -1.90 -3.98
N GLU A 170 -16.43 -0.69 -4.43
CA GLU A 170 -17.31 0.18 -5.23
C GLU A 170 -17.58 -0.41 -6.63
N VAL A 171 -16.56 -0.99 -7.27
CA VAL A 171 -16.75 -1.65 -8.58
C VAL A 171 -17.59 -2.92 -8.44
N THR A 172 -17.32 -3.72 -7.42
CA THR A 172 -18.07 -4.96 -7.16
C THR A 172 -19.53 -4.64 -6.86
N GLU A 173 -19.79 -3.62 -6.05
CA GLU A 173 -21.13 -3.10 -5.77
C GLU A 173 -21.81 -2.59 -7.05
N ALA A 174 -21.12 -1.82 -7.89
CA ALA A 174 -21.68 -1.32 -9.13
C ALA A 174 -22.12 -2.45 -10.07
N LEU A 175 -21.34 -3.54 -10.16
CA LEU A 175 -21.67 -4.72 -10.96
C LEU A 175 -22.88 -5.47 -10.40
N ILE A 176 -22.90 -5.76 -9.10
CA ILE A 176 -24.01 -6.44 -8.43
C ILE A 176 -25.29 -5.60 -8.53
N ASN A 177 -25.21 -4.29 -8.28
CA ASN A 177 -26.35 -3.39 -8.40
C ASN A 177 -26.86 -3.34 -9.84
N SER A 178 -25.99 -3.29 -10.84
CA SER A 178 -26.39 -3.34 -12.26
C SER A 178 -27.15 -4.62 -12.56
N GLN A 179 -26.60 -5.77 -12.15
CA GLN A 179 -27.22 -7.09 -12.32
C GLN A 179 -28.63 -7.16 -11.70
N VAL A 180 -28.77 -6.73 -10.44
CA VAL A 180 -30.05 -6.70 -9.74
C VAL A 180 -31.03 -5.77 -10.45
N LEU A 181 -30.58 -4.59 -10.88
CA LEU A 181 -31.44 -3.61 -11.56
C LEU A 181 -31.92 -4.12 -12.93
N PHE A 182 -31.08 -4.79 -13.72
CA PHE A 182 -31.51 -5.42 -14.99
C PHE A 182 -32.50 -6.57 -14.77
N THR A 183 -32.31 -7.36 -13.71
CA THR A 183 -33.30 -8.39 -13.32
C THR A 183 -34.63 -7.75 -12.89
N THR A 184 -34.55 -6.63 -12.17
CA THR A 184 -35.73 -5.89 -11.69
C THR A 184 -36.44 -5.18 -12.85
N LEU A 185 -35.71 -4.74 -13.89
CA LEU A 185 -36.25 -4.14 -15.10
C LEU A 185 -37.28 -5.07 -15.74
N SER A 186 -36.90 -6.34 -15.97
CA SER A 186 -37.78 -7.38 -16.51
C SER A 186 -39.14 -7.48 -15.80
N THR A 187 -39.08 -7.44 -14.46
CA THR A 187 -40.27 -7.56 -13.60
C THR A 187 -41.20 -6.35 -13.77
N TRP A 188 -40.65 -5.13 -13.72
CA TRP A 188 -41.47 -3.92 -13.84
C TRP A 188 -41.92 -3.63 -15.26
N THR A 189 -41.14 -4.02 -16.27
CA THR A 189 -41.61 -3.96 -17.66
C THR A 189 -42.86 -4.82 -17.80
N THR A 190 -42.81 -6.07 -17.32
CA THR A 190 -43.94 -7.01 -17.38
C THR A 190 -45.16 -6.49 -16.66
N GLU A 191 -44.97 -6.00 -15.44
CA GLU A 191 -46.07 -5.46 -14.65
C GLU A 191 -46.67 -4.18 -15.26
N ALA A 192 -45.85 -3.30 -15.85
CA ALA A 192 -46.32 -2.10 -16.54
C ALA A 192 -47.14 -2.44 -17.80
N GLY A 193 -46.63 -3.32 -18.67
CA GLY A 193 -47.38 -3.73 -19.87
C GLY A 193 -48.60 -4.59 -19.59
N MET A 194 -48.65 -5.26 -18.43
CA MET A 194 -49.82 -6.00 -17.95
C MET A 194 -50.73 -5.20 -17.00
N LYS A 195 -50.46 -3.92 -16.75
CA LYS A 195 -51.19 -3.09 -15.76
C LYS A 195 -52.70 -3.18 -15.91
N ASN A 196 -53.20 -3.27 -17.15
CA ASN A 196 -54.63 -3.39 -17.43
C ASN A 196 -55.18 -4.83 -17.48
N SER A 197 -54.32 -5.84 -17.46
CA SER A 197 -54.66 -7.27 -17.45
C SER A 197 -55.06 -7.80 -16.08
N ILE A 198 -55.90 -8.84 -16.04
CA ILE A 198 -56.24 -9.59 -14.81
C ILE A 198 -55.03 -10.29 -14.17
N PHE A 199 -53.92 -10.41 -14.91
CA PHE A 199 -52.68 -11.04 -14.45
C PHE A 199 -51.71 -10.07 -13.78
N SER A 200 -52.00 -8.76 -13.75
CA SER A 200 -51.17 -7.79 -13.03
C SER A 200 -51.14 -8.07 -11.53
N LEU A 201 -49.95 -8.03 -10.95
CA LEU A 201 -49.73 -8.15 -9.51
C LEU A 201 -50.53 -7.09 -8.74
N SER A 202 -50.54 -5.84 -9.23
CA SER A 202 -51.25 -4.73 -8.60
C SER A 202 -52.77 -4.98 -8.52
N LYS A 203 -53.36 -5.65 -9.52
CA LYS A 203 -54.77 -6.03 -9.53
C LYS A 203 -55.06 -7.25 -8.65
N GLN A 204 -54.17 -8.24 -8.64
CA GLN A 204 -54.29 -9.43 -7.80
C GLN A 204 -54.11 -9.13 -6.30
N LEU A 205 -53.32 -8.10 -5.96
CA LEU A 205 -52.99 -7.69 -4.59
C LEU A 205 -53.73 -6.41 -4.17
N THR A 206 -55.02 -6.32 -4.51
CA THR A 206 -55.84 -5.10 -4.41
C THR A 206 -55.95 -4.48 -3.01
N TYR A 207 -55.68 -5.24 -1.94
CA TYR A 207 -55.85 -4.81 -0.55
C TYR A 207 -54.55 -4.72 0.26
N GLY A 208 -53.39 -4.65 -0.41
CA GLY A 208 -52.10 -4.56 0.28
C GLY A 208 -50.89 -4.65 -0.64
N CYS A 209 -50.99 -4.17 -1.88
CA CYS A 209 -49.83 -4.07 -2.76
C CYS A 209 -48.85 -3.05 -2.15
N PRO A 210 -47.67 -3.46 -1.66
CA PRO A 210 -46.66 -2.56 -1.11
C PRO A 210 -45.95 -1.76 -2.23
N PHE A 211 -46.15 -2.17 -3.47
CA PHE A 211 -45.52 -1.58 -4.64
C PHE A 211 -46.33 -0.38 -5.13
N GLY A 212 -45.62 0.70 -5.47
CA GLY A 212 -46.21 1.86 -6.14
C GLY A 212 -46.71 1.54 -7.55
N ASP A 213 -47.16 2.57 -8.27
CA ASP A 213 -47.57 2.43 -9.66
C ASP A 213 -46.46 1.77 -10.51
N PRO A 214 -46.74 0.68 -11.26
CA PRO A 214 -45.73 -0.06 -12.01
C PRO A 214 -44.92 0.77 -13.01
N GLU A 215 -45.55 1.76 -13.65
CA GLU A 215 -44.88 2.69 -14.57
C GLU A 215 -43.85 3.55 -13.81
N ASN A 216 -44.22 4.10 -12.65
CA ASN A 216 -43.29 4.87 -11.82
C ASN A 216 -42.12 4.02 -11.30
N ASN A 217 -42.37 2.76 -10.94
CA ASN A 217 -41.30 1.84 -10.51
C ASN A 217 -40.38 1.48 -11.68
N LEU A 218 -40.92 1.31 -12.89
CA LEU A 218 -40.15 1.10 -14.10
C LEU A 218 -39.24 2.30 -14.39
N GLU A 219 -39.78 3.52 -14.32
CA GLU A 219 -38.99 4.76 -14.51
C GLU A 219 -37.87 4.90 -13.46
N ASP A 220 -38.14 4.60 -12.19
CA ASP A 220 -37.13 4.62 -11.13
C ASP A 220 -36.02 3.59 -11.38
N VAL A 221 -36.37 2.36 -11.76
CA VAL A 221 -35.37 1.33 -12.10
C VAL A 221 -34.51 1.76 -13.29
N ILE A 222 -35.11 2.31 -14.35
CA ILE A 222 -34.37 2.80 -15.51
C ILE A 222 -33.43 3.95 -15.13
N PHE A 223 -33.90 4.89 -14.30
CA PHE A 223 -33.06 5.97 -13.79
C PHE A 223 -31.87 5.43 -12.98
N ARG A 224 -32.10 4.44 -12.13
CA ARG A 224 -31.05 3.78 -11.34
C ARG A 224 -30.06 3.02 -12.22
N ILE A 225 -30.51 2.32 -13.27
CA ILE A 225 -29.62 1.64 -14.22
C ILE A 225 -28.71 2.67 -14.90
N LYS A 226 -29.27 3.75 -15.45
CA LYS A 226 -28.48 4.82 -16.10
C LYS A 226 -27.46 5.44 -15.15
N LYS A 227 -27.84 5.65 -13.89
CA LYS A 227 -26.94 6.15 -12.84
C LYS A 227 -25.81 5.16 -12.53
N SER A 228 -26.13 3.87 -12.44
CA SER A 228 -25.14 2.81 -12.20
C SER A 228 -24.18 2.66 -13.39
N GLN A 229 -24.68 2.67 -14.62
CA GLN A 229 -23.86 2.60 -15.83
C GLN A 229 -22.90 3.77 -15.98
N LYS A 230 -23.29 4.97 -15.53
CA LYS A 230 -22.40 6.13 -15.50
C LYS A 230 -21.16 5.90 -14.63
N ALA A 231 -21.22 5.06 -13.60
CA ALA A 231 -20.06 4.72 -12.79
C ALA A 231 -18.96 4.06 -13.63
N PHE A 232 -19.29 3.14 -14.54
CA PHE A 232 -18.27 2.48 -15.37
C PHE A 232 -17.58 3.41 -16.37
N ARG A 233 -18.15 4.60 -16.63
CA ARG A 233 -17.55 5.63 -17.48
C ARG A 233 -16.66 6.62 -16.72
N ASP A 234 -16.71 6.61 -15.39
CA ASP A 234 -15.81 7.44 -14.58
C ASP A 234 -14.38 6.92 -14.73
N SER A 235 -13.42 7.84 -14.93
CA SER A 235 -12.01 7.50 -15.11
C SER A 235 -11.45 6.75 -13.90
N LYS A 236 -12.00 7.00 -12.71
CA LYS A 236 -11.63 6.34 -11.45
C LYS A 236 -11.89 4.83 -11.48
N TYR A 237 -13.02 4.39 -12.06
CA TYR A 237 -13.38 2.98 -12.11
C TYR A 237 -12.87 2.31 -13.38
N SER A 238 -12.82 3.05 -14.50
CA SER A 238 -12.28 2.53 -15.75
C SER A 238 -10.79 2.17 -15.65
N SER A 239 -9.99 2.91 -14.87
CA SER A 239 -8.55 2.66 -14.73
C SER A 239 -8.20 1.32 -14.06
N ILE A 240 -9.10 0.80 -13.22
CA ILE A 240 -8.89 -0.42 -12.43
C ILE A 240 -9.55 -1.67 -13.03
N LEU A 241 -10.34 -1.50 -14.09
CA LEU A 241 -10.94 -2.62 -14.82
C LEU A 241 -9.90 -3.28 -15.73
N PRO A 242 -9.83 -4.62 -15.76
CA PRO A 242 -8.92 -5.32 -16.67
C PRO A 242 -9.36 -5.13 -18.13
N GLU A 243 -8.42 -5.23 -19.07
CA GLU A 243 -8.77 -5.16 -20.50
C GLU A 243 -9.64 -6.34 -20.96
N SER A 244 -9.50 -7.49 -20.32
CA SER A 244 -10.42 -8.63 -20.52
C SER A 244 -11.86 -8.30 -20.15
N PHE A 245 -12.08 -7.33 -19.26
CA PHE A 245 -13.41 -6.82 -18.91
C PHE A 245 -13.83 -5.72 -19.89
N LYS A 246 -12.98 -4.74 -20.16
CA LYS A 246 -13.35 -3.56 -20.96
C LYS A 246 -13.78 -3.92 -22.38
N LYS A 247 -13.07 -4.87 -22.99
CA LYS A 247 -13.35 -5.29 -24.36
C LYS A 247 -14.77 -5.86 -24.53
N PRO A 248 -15.19 -6.95 -23.86
CA PRO A 248 -16.56 -7.46 -24.00
C PRO A 248 -17.62 -6.53 -23.38
N PHE A 249 -17.23 -5.66 -22.43
CA PHE A 249 -18.20 -4.77 -21.79
C PHE A 249 -18.54 -3.52 -22.62
N PHE A 250 -17.57 -2.98 -23.38
CA PHE A 250 -17.73 -1.73 -24.14
C PHE A 250 -17.54 -1.85 -25.65
N GLU A 251 -16.83 -2.87 -26.12
CA GLU A 251 -16.44 -2.98 -27.53
C GLU A 251 -17.32 -3.97 -28.29
N TYR A 252 -17.29 -3.83 -29.61
CA TYR A 252 -18.04 -4.68 -30.52
C TYR A 252 -17.42 -6.08 -30.60
N ASP A 253 -18.25 -7.11 -30.42
CA ASP A 253 -17.90 -8.50 -30.67
C ASP A 253 -18.72 -9.04 -31.85
N GLY A 254 -18.04 -9.25 -32.98
CA GLY A 254 -18.65 -9.64 -34.24
C GLY A 254 -19.21 -11.06 -34.27
N ASP A 255 -18.76 -11.91 -33.34
CA ASP A 255 -19.09 -13.33 -33.24
C ASP A 255 -20.16 -13.61 -32.17
N CYS A 256 -20.72 -12.57 -31.52
CA CYS A 256 -21.78 -12.72 -30.53
C CYS A 256 -23.10 -13.16 -31.20
N GLU A 257 -23.68 -14.28 -30.75
CA GLU A 257 -24.95 -14.83 -31.27
C GLU A 257 -26.18 -13.96 -30.90
N VAL A 258 -26.03 -13.09 -29.89
CA VAL A 258 -27.07 -12.21 -29.36
C VAL A 258 -26.89 -10.81 -29.94
N ASP A 259 -27.79 -10.40 -30.84
CA ASP A 259 -27.69 -9.11 -31.56
C ASP A 259 -27.57 -7.89 -30.61
N VAL A 260 -28.17 -7.98 -29.42
CA VAL A 260 -28.18 -6.91 -28.41
C VAL A 260 -26.79 -6.71 -27.78
N HIS A 261 -25.98 -7.77 -27.65
CA HIS A 261 -24.66 -7.71 -26.99
C HIS A 261 -23.52 -7.48 -27.98
N ARG A 262 -23.83 -7.42 -29.28
CA ARG A 262 -22.86 -7.27 -30.35
C ARG A 262 -22.01 -6.01 -30.22
N TYR A 263 -22.53 -4.96 -29.58
CA TYR A 263 -21.83 -3.70 -29.32
C TYR A 263 -21.34 -3.57 -27.86
N GLY A 264 -21.22 -4.70 -27.16
CA GLY A 264 -20.83 -4.78 -25.75
C GLY A 264 -22.03 -4.69 -24.80
N ILE A 265 -21.85 -5.23 -23.60
CA ILE A 265 -22.89 -5.34 -22.56
C ILE A 265 -23.43 -3.98 -22.13
N HIS A 266 -22.61 -2.94 -22.11
CA HIS A 266 -23.09 -1.60 -21.84
C HIS A 266 -24.11 -1.14 -22.90
N ALA A 267 -23.82 -1.35 -24.19
CA ALA A 267 -24.73 -0.96 -25.26
C ALA A 267 -25.98 -1.85 -25.27
N GLY A 268 -25.82 -3.15 -25.02
CA GLY A 268 -26.93 -4.09 -24.90
C GLY A 268 -27.88 -3.79 -23.75
N GLY A 269 -27.35 -3.34 -22.61
CA GLY A 269 -28.17 -2.84 -21.51
C GLY A 269 -28.99 -1.59 -21.87
N GLU A 270 -28.42 -0.65 -22.63
CA GLU A 270 -29.15 0.54 -23.10
C GLU A 270 -30.25 0.19 -24.12
N LEU A 271 -29.99 -0.77 -25.01
CA LEU A 271 -30.99 -1.32 -25.93
C LEU A 271 -32.11 -2.02 -25.16
N SER A 272 -31.78 -2.81 -24.13
CA SER A 272 -32.76 -3.48 -23.27
C SER A 272 -33.66 -2.49 -22.51
N ILE A 273 -33.13 -1.32 -22.12
CA ILE A 273 -33.91 -0.23 -21.54
C ILE A 273 -34.91 0.33 -22.56
N LEU A 274 -34.48 0.51 -23.81
CA LEU A 274 -35.35 1.01 -24.88
C LEU A 274 -36.47 0.02 -25.19
N ASP A 275 -36.14 -1.26 -25.33
CA ASP A 275 -37.11 -2.33 -25.57
C ASP A 275 -38.11 -2.44 -24.41
N ALA A 276 -37.62 -2.33 -23.16
CA ALA A 276 -38.49 -2.26 -21.99
C ALA A 276 -39.48 -1.08 -22.06
N TYR A 277 -39.03 0.10 -22.46
CA TYR A 277 -39.92 1.27 -22.62
C TYR A 277 -40.99 1.03 -23.68
N LEU A 278 -40.59 0.51 -24.84
CA LEU A 278 -41.52 0.23 -25.95
C LEU A 278 -42.55 -0.81 -25.53
N ILE A 279 -42.10 -1.91 -24.93
CA ILE A 279 -42.99 -3.00 -24.53
C ILE A 279 -43.99 -2.54 -23.45
N ALA A 280 -43.55 -1.69 -22.52
CA ALA A 280 -44.43 -1.15 -21.47
C ALA A 280 -45.47 -0.14 -21.99
N GLN A 281 -45.20 0.58 -23.08
CA GLN A 281 -46.11 1.60 -23.62
C GLN A 281 -47.19 1.06 -24.56
N PHE A 282 -46.97 -0.08 -25.22
CA PHE A 282 -47.94 -0.64 -26.16
C PHE A 282 -48.88 -1.64 -25.46
N GLU A 283 -50.12 -1.19 -25.22
CA GLU A 283 -51.18 -2.05 -24.69
C GLU A 283 -51.52 -3.17 -25.70
N GLY A 284 -51.50 -4.42 -25.23
CA GLY A 284 -51.88 -5.59 -26.04
C GLY A 284 -50.71 -6.34 -26.69
N ASN A 285 -49.47 -6.04 -26.29
CA ASN A 285 -48.29 -6.78 -26.74
C ASN A 285 -48.43 -8.28 -26.47
N SER A 286 -48.17 -9.08 -27.51
CA SER A 286 -48.28 -10.53 -27.44
C SER A 286 -47.10 -11.09 -26.64
N MET A 287 -47.27 -12.24 -25.97
CA MET A 287 -46.18 -12.91 -25.23
C MET A 287 -44.90 -13.11 -26.05
N ASN A 288 -45.01 -13.11 -27.38
CA ASN A 288 -43.90 -13.20 -28.32
C ASN A 288 -43.00 -11.95 -28.37
N GLU A 289 -43.47 -10.78 -27.92
CA GLU A 289 -42.67 -9.54 -27.83
C GLU A 289 -41.96 -9.44 -26.48
N TRP A 290 -42.48 -10.11 -25.45
CA TRP A 290 -41.87 -10.18 -24.11
C TRP A 290 -40.70 -11.18 -24.04
N LEU A 291 -40.84 -12.30 -24.76
CA LEU A 291 -39.88 -13.40 -24.72
C LEU A 291 -38.44 -12.98 -25.10
N PRO A 292 -38.22 -12.19 -26.18
CA PRO A 292 -36.87 -11.75 -26.56
C PRO A 292 -36.20 -10.87 -25.49
N LEU A 293 -36.96 -9.94 -24.87
CA LEU A 293 -36.44 -9.11 -23.78
C LEU A 293 -36.06 -9.96 -22.56
N MET A 294 -36.88 -10.95 -22.21
CA MET A 294 -36.61 -11.87 -21.10
C MET A 294 -35.32 -12.67 -21.32
N TYR A 295 -35.12 -13.19 -22.53
CA TYR A 295 -33.89 -13.90 -22.88
C TYR A 295 -32.67 -12.98 -22.83
N SER A 296 -32.76 -11.77 -23.40
CA SER A 296 -31.64 -10.81 -23.36
C SER A 296 -31.28 -10.39 -21.93
N LEU A 297 -32.27 -10.17 -21.05
CA LEU A 297 -32.02 -9.83 -19.65
C LEU A 297 -31.45 -11.03 -18.85
N GLN A 298 -31.84 -12.26 -19.17
CA GLN A 298 -31.26 -13.46 -18.58
C GLN A 298 -29.80 -13.67 -19.02
N GLU A 299 -29.48 -13.38 -20.28
CA GLU A 299 -28.10 -13.41 -20.77
C GLU A 299 -27.26 -12.31 -20.13
N LEU A 300 -27.79 -11.09 -19.99
CA LEU A 300 -27.14 -10.01 -19.24
C LEU A 300 -26.83 -10.43 -17.80
N ASP A 301 -27.78 -11.07 -17.11
CA ASP A 301 -27.53 -11.60 -15.76
C ASP A 301 -26.39 -12.64 -15.73
N GLY A 302 -26.36 -13.53 -16.72
CA GLY A 302 -25.27 -14.50 -16.91
C GLY A 302 -23.92 -13.81 -17.13
N ASP A 303 -23.89 -12.81 -17.99
CA ASP A 303 -22.69 -12.02 -18.30
C ASP A 303 -22.19 -11.29 -17.06
N TYR A 304 -23.05 -10.53 -16.35
CA TYR A 304 -22.68 -9.84 -15.11
C TYR A 304 -22.12 -10.81 -14.05
N ASN A 305 -22.69 -12.01 -13.93
CA ASN A 305 -22.15 -13.05 -13.03
C ASN A 305 -20.73 -13.49 -13.40
N ILE A 306 -20.42 -13.61 -14.70
CA ILE A 306 -19.07 -13.92 -15.19
C ILE A 306 -18.15 -12.75 -14.85
N PHE A 307 -18.55 -11.52 -15.16
CA PHE A 307 -17.75 -10.33 -14.89
C PHE A 307 -17.46 -10.11 -13.41
N ILE A 308 -18.42 -10.36 -12.51
CA ILE A 308 -18.21 -10.27 -11.06
C ILE A 308 -17.14 -11.27 -10.61
N LYS A 309 -17.16 -12.50 -11.13
CA LYS A 309 -16.16 -13.52 -10.80
C LYS A 309 -14.78 -13.16 -11.36
N GLU A 310 -14.72 -12.79 -12.62
CA GLU A 310 -13.48 -12.39 -13.29
C GLU A 310 -12.84 -11.17 -12.62
N TYR A 311 -13.63 -10.14 -12.32
CA TYR A 311 -13.13 -8.95 -11.63
C TYR A 311 -12.61 -9.29 -10.23
N ASN A 312 -13.31 -10.13 -9.48
CA ASN A 312 -12.86 -10.55 -8.16
C ASN A 312 -11.54 -11.32 -8.19
N GLN A 313 -11.41 -12.23 -9.16
CA GLN A 313 -10.18 -13.01 -9.36
C GLN A 313 -9.03 -12.11 -9.84
N TYR A 314 -9.28 -11.24 -10.82
CA TYR A 314 -8.29 -10.28 -11.31
C TYR A 314 -7.82 -9.34 -10.19
N SER A 315 -8.75 -8.77 -9.43
CA SER A 315 -8.42 -7.89 -8.31
C SER A 315 -7.59 -8.62 -7.24
N GLN A 316 -7.90 -9.87 -6.93
CA GLN A 316 -7.07 -10.68 -6.03
C GLN A 316 -5.67 -10.90 -6.58
N ASN A 317 -5.55 -11.30 -7.85
CA ASN A 317 -4.26 -11.55 -8.48
C ASN A 317 -3.39 -10.28 -8.50
N VAL A 318 -3.96 -9.11 -8.82
CA VAL A 318 -3.22 -7.84 -8.81
C VAL A 318 -2.72 -7.51 -7.39
N ILE A 319 -3.54 -7.74 -6.37
CA ILE A 319 -3.12 -7.53 -4.97
C ILE A 319 -2.00 -8.48 -4.59
N ASP A 320 -2.11 -9.76 -4.96
CA ASP A 320 -1.10 -10.78 -4.66
C ASP A 320 0.21 -10.50 -5.41
N ASP A 321 0.15 -10.07 -6.67
CA ASP A 321 1.32 -9.68 -7.47
C ASP A 321 2.04 -8.49 -6.85
N GLU A 322 1.31 -7.43 -6.48
CA GLU A 322 1.91 -6.26 -5.81
C GLU A 322 2.50 -6.63 -4.44
N MET A 323 1.84 -7.50 -3.65
CA MET A 323 2.39 -8.02 -2.40
C MET A 323 3.67 -8.82 -2.62
N ASN A 324 3.71 -9.67 -3.65
CA ASN A 324 4.91 -10.43 -4.03
C ASN A 324 6.06 -9.51 -4.43
N ILE A 325 5.78 -8.42 -5.15
CA ILE A 325 6.79 -7.42 -5.50
C ILE A 325 7.33 -6.73 -4.24
N ILE A 326 6.46 -6.33 -3.29
CA ILE A 326 6.88 -5.75 -2.00
C ILE A 326 7.81 -6.70 -1.25
N ILE A 327 7.46 -7.99 -1.16
CA ILE A 327 8.28 -9.02 -0.52
C ILE A 327 9.64 -9.14 -1.22
N GLY A 328 9.66 -9.13 -2.55
CA GLY A 328 10.90 -9.17 -3.34
C GLY A 328 11.80 -7.95 -3.08
N VAL A 329 11.23 -6.75 -3.04
CA VAL A 329 11.94 -5.50 -2.76
C VAL A 329 12.50 -5.50 -1.32
N LEU A 330 11.74 -6.01 -0.35
CA LEU A 330 12.19 -6.19 1.02
C LEU A 330 13.38 -7.16 1.09
N ALA A 331 13.31 -8.30 0.39
CA ALA A 331 14.41 -9.26 0.34
C ALA A 331 15.70 -8.65 -0.24
N ILE A 332 15.58 -7.89 -1.34
CA ILE A 332 16.71 -7.17 -1.94
C ILE A 332 17.32 -6.16 -0.94
N TYR A 333 16.49 -5.40 -0.22
CA TYR A 333 16.95 -4.46 0.79
C TYR A 333 17.69 -5.15 1.95
N ILE A 334 17.19 -6.29 2.43
CA ILE A 334 17.85 -7.09 3.47
C ILE A 334 19.22 -7.57 2.99
N ILE A 335 19.29 -8.16 1.79
CA ILE A 335 20.55 -8.63 1.20
C ILE A 335 21.55 -7.47 1.03
N THR A 336 21.08 -6.33 0.51
CA THR A 336 21.91 -5.12 0.32
C THR A 336 22.42 -4.59 1.66
N SER A 337 21.60 -4.62 2.70
CA SER A 337 21.98 -4.22 4.07
C SER A 337 23.06 -5.13 4.65
N ILE A 338 22.95 -6.45 4.45
CA ILE A 338 23.97 -7.43 4.86
C ILE A 338 25.28 -7.17 4.11
N ILE A 339 25.22 -6.95 2.80
CA ILE A 339 26.41 -6.66 1.99
C ILE A 339 27.08 -5.35 2.45
N MET A 340 26.30 -4.30 2.71
CA MET A 340 26.83 -3.05 3.26
C MET A 340 27.50 -3.27 4.62
N TYR A 341 26.89 -4.06 5.50
CA TYR A 341 27.48 -4.40 6.79
C TYR A 341 28.84 -5.11 6.64
N LEU A 342 28.91 -6.16 5.82
CA LEU A 342 30.12 -6.95 5.63
C LEU A 342 31.24 -6.18 4.91
N SER A 343 30.89 -5.40 3.88
CA SER A 343 31.88 -4.72 3.03
C SER A 343 32.34 -3.37 3.60
N LEU A 344 31.43 -2.57 4.17
CA LEU A 344 31.76 -1.23 4.64
C LEU A 344 32.09 -1.22 6.11
N TYR A 345 31.20 -1.74 6.95
CA TYR A 345 31.34 -1.62 8.40
C TYR A 345 32.38 -2.58 8.96
N LEU A 346 32.33 -3.87 8.59
CA LEU A 346 33.25 -4.88 9.12
C LEU A 346 34.70 -4.59 8.71
N VAL A 347 34.92 -4.25 7.43
CA VAL A 347 36.25 -3.85 6.92
C VAL A 347 36.76 -2.61 7.65
N PHE A 348 35.89 -1.61 7.85
CA PHE A 348 36.23 -0.40 8.58
C PHE A 348 36.63 -0.69 10.03
N PHE A 349 35.82 -1.44 10.78
CA PHE A 349 36.13 -1.81 12.17
C PHE A 349 37.44 -2.60 12.29
N ARG A 350 37.72 -3.51 11.34
CA ARG A 350 39.01 -4.22 11.29
C ARG A 350 40.18 -3.26 11.05
N SER A 351 40.02 -2.27 10.18
CA SER A 351 41.07 -1.28 9.90
C SER A 351 41.35 -0.37 11.12
N GLU A 352 40.29 0.08 11.80
CA GLU A 352 40.38 0.89 13.02
C GLU A 352 41.02 0.10 14.17
N LYS A 353 40.62 -1.16 14.37
CA LYS A 353 41.25 -2.03 15.37
C LYS A 353 42.75 -2.18 15.13
N LYS A 354 43.18 -2.42 13.88
CA LYS A 354 44.60 -2.51 13.51
C LYS A 354 45.33 -1.19 13.75
N TYR A 355 44.70 -0.06 13.44
CA TYR A 355 45.25 1.26 13.66
C TYR A 355 45.47 1.55 15.15
N LEU A 356 44.46 1.30 15.99
CA LEU A 356 44.56 1.43 17.44
C LEU A 356 45.64 0.52 18.05
N MET A 357 45.75 -0.73 17.58
CA MET A 357 46.82 -1.65 18.01
C MET A 357 48.23 -1.11 17.69
N LYS A 358 48.42 -0.50 16.51
CA LYS A 358 49.72 0.13 16.15
C LYS A 358 50.05 1.29 17.08
N ILE A 359 49.08 2.16 17.37
CA ILE A 359 49.32 3.28 18.28
C ILE A 359 49.68 2.76 19.68
N ASN A 360 48.94 1.75 20.17
CA ASN A 360 49.24 1.15 21.47
C ASN A 360 50.64 0.52 21.51
N SER A 361 51.05 -0.18 20.45
CA SER A 361 52.40 -0.74 20.36
C SER A 361 53.50 0.33 20.33
N MET A 362 53.27 1.48 19.67
CA MET A 362 54.20 2.61 19.70
C MET A 362 54.32 3.22 21.10
N LEU A 363 53.23 3.27 21.85
CA LEU A 363 53.24 3.75 23.24
C LEU A 363 54.00 2.81 24.17
N GLN A 364 53.90 1.49 23.98
CA GLN A 364 54.61 0.49 24.80
C GLN A 364 56.14 0.49 24.60
N ILE A 365 56.64 0.93 23.44
CA ILE A 365 58.09 0.99 23.15
C ILE A 365 58.74 2.22 23.83
N MET A 366 57.95 3.17 24.34
CA MET A 366 58.47 4.32 25.08
C MET A 366 58.81 3.92 26.54
N PRO A 367 60.04 4.16 27.03
CA PRO A 367 60.48 3.64 28.33
C PRO A 367 59.68 4.18 29.52
N GLU A 368 59.34 3.27 30.46
CA GLU A 368 58.39 3.40 31.58
C GLU A 368 58.65 4.55 32.58
N LYS A 369 59.84 5.16 32.59
CA LYS A 369 60.18 6.25 33.54
C LYS A 369 59.28 7.49 33.43
N VAL A 370 58.48 7.60 32.38
CA VAL A 370 57.53 8.70 32.19
C VAL A 370 56.08 8.32 32.58
N ILE A 371 55.74 7.04 32.57
CA ILE A 371 54.39 6.53 32.89
C ILE A 371 54.13 6.56 34.42
N ALA A 372 55.17 6.32 35.23
CA ALA A 372 55.06 6.34 36.70
C ALA A 372 54.61 7.70 37.27
N LYS A 373 54.80 8.82 36.55
CA LYS A 373 54.35 10.14 36.99
C LYS A 373 52.84 10.40 36.76
N GLN A 374 52.13 9.41 36.21
CA GLN A 374 50.75 9.54 35.77
C GLN A 374 49.75 8.74 36.64
N ASN A 375 50.23 7.91 37.57
CA ASN A 375 49.40 7.25 38.58
C ASN A 375 49.23 8.10 39.86
N ASP A 376 49.89 9.25 39.94
CA ASP A 376 49.85 10.20 41.07
C ASP A 376 49.03 11.48 40.75
N LEU A 377 48.27 11.51 39.65
CA LEU A 377 47.35 12.57 39.21
C LEU A 377 46.09 11.94 38.65
#